data_AF-A0A8X6KZR9-F1
#
_entry.id   AF-A0A8X6KZR9-F1
#
_cell.length_a   1.000
_cell.length_b   1.000
_cell.length_c   1.000
_cell.angle_alpha   90.00
_cell.angle_beta   90.00
_cell.angle_gamma   90.00
#
_symmetry.space_group_name_H-M   'P 1'
#
loop_
_entity.id
_entity.type
_entity.pdbx_description
1 polymer ?
#
loop_
_entity_poly.entity_id
_entity_poly.type
_entity_poly.pdbx_seq_one_letter_code
_entity_poly.pdbx_strand_id
1 'polypeptide(L)'
;MSLNTIQCESASAVLSLVDNVNEIIRALEILDKKIDDFSDTLILYVILQKLDSPTKLWWERQIKKDEIPKLNELIQFLKNYTRTLQNSKISGSKEATAFIPKVQEIPNSIANSLEPTTSTVCALSSYNAYNSKQAHILLCTALIRVRSSKQELVKCRSLFDTGSQRSFISNECAKKLGLTIRDRSATISCLGSFSTVSNGEVDLVFTSHFESDLQISTSAFVIEKVTDKIPHVSLPANICYKFNDLRLADPSFHKSANIDILLGVNVFLNLING
;
A
#
# COMPACT_ATOMS: atom_id res chain seq x y z
N MET A 1 -20.01 -9.97 0.51
CA MET A 1 -19.26 -11.25 0.56
C MET A 1 -17.78 -10.92 0.73
N SER A 2 -17.08 -11.62 1.64
CA SER A 2 -15.65 -11.39 1.93
C SER A 2 -14.78 -12.45 1.26
N LEU A 3 -13.69 -12.04 0.61
CA LEU A 3 -12.70 -12.97 0.07
C LEU A 3 -11.78 -13.45 1.21
N ASN A 4 -11.83 -14.75 1.51
CA ASN A 4 -10.98 -15.38 2.52
C ASN A 4 -9.57 -15.61 1.97
N THR A 5 -8.55 -15.38 2.81
CA THR A 5 -7.15 -15.60 2.43
C THR A 5 -6.81 -17.08 2.51
N ILE A 6 -6.13 -17.60 1.49
CA ILE A 6 -5.66 -18.99 1.44
C ILE A 6 -4.36 -19.09 2.24
N GLN A 7 -4.38 -19.87 3.32
CA GLN A 7 -3.25 -20.03 4.25
C GLN A 7 -2.24 -21.11 3.79
N CYS A 8 -2.71 -22.13 3.08
CA CYS A 8 -1.90 -23.27 2.63
C CYS A 8 -2.36 -23.76 1.25
N GLU A 9 -1.47 -24.45 0.54
CA GLU A 9 -1.73 -25.05 -0.79
C GLU A 9 -2.85 -26.09 -0.70
N SER A 10 -4.07 -25.67 -1.05
CA SER A 10 -5.25 -26.52 -1.05
C SER A 10 -6.08 -26.27 -2.29
N ALA A 11 -6.25 -27.30 -3.12
CA ALA A 11 -7.04 -27.23 -4.33
C ALA A 11 -8.49 -26.80 -4.08
N SER A 12 -9.09 -27.21 -2.94
CA SER A 12 -10.46 -26.79 -2.59
C SER A 12 -10.54 -25.32 -2.17
N ALA A 13 -9.50 -24.78 -1.53
CA ALA A 13 -9.46 -23.38 -1.12
C ALA A 13 -9.30 -22.45 -2.33
N VAL A 14 -8.42 -22.80 -3.28
CA VAL A 14 -8.24 -22.04 -4.53
C VAL A 14 -9.49 -22.11 -5.40
N LEU A 15 -10.16 -23.26 -5.50
CA LEU A 15 -11.41 -23.40 -6.25
C LEU A 15 -12.53 -22.54 -5.63
N SER A 16 -12.69 -22.59 -4.31
CA SER A 16 -13.67 -21.76 -3.61
C SER A 16 -13.40 -20.26 -3.78
N LEU A 17 -12.14 -19.84 -3.80
CA LEU A 17 -11.78 -18.44 -4.10
C LEU A 17 -12.21 -18.05 -5.52
N VAL A 18 -11.93 -18.89 -6.51
CA VAL A 18 -12.32 -18.66 -7.91
C VAL A 18 -13.85 -18.60 -8.05
N ASP A 19 -14.59 -19.49 -7.38
CA ASP A 19 -16.04 -19.50 -7.43
C ASP A 19 -16.63 -18.22 -6.82
N ASN A 20 -16.13 -17.80 -5.65
CA ASN A 20 -16.53 -16.55 -5.00
C ASN A 20 -16.25 -15.32 -5.88
N VAL A 21 -15.09 -15.28 -6.54
CA VAL A 21 -14.74 -14.19 -7.48
C VAL A 21 -15.71 -14.17 -8.65
N ASN A 22 -16.01 -15.31 -9.25
CA ASN A 22 -16.95 -15.40 -10.37
C ASN A 22 -18.39 -15.04 -9.96
N GLU A 23 -18.80 -15.33 -8.73
CA GLU A 23 -20.08 -14.84 -8.19
C GLU A 23 -20.10 -13.32 -8.04
N ILE A 24 -19.02 -12.72 -7.53
CA ILE A 24 -18.91 -11.25 -7.41
C ILE A 24 -18.94 -10.59 -8.78
N ILE A 25 -18.20 -11.12 -9.76
CA ILE A 25 -18.19 -10.61 -11.14
C ILE A 25 -19.60 -10.65 -11.74
N ARG A 26 -20.29 -11.78 -11.64
CA ARG A 26 -21.68 -11.92 -12.13
C ARG A 26 -22.64 -10.96 -11.43
N ALA A 27 -22.49 -10.75 -10.13
CA ALA A 27 -23.30 -9.79 -9.39
C ALA A 27 -23.07 -8.34 -9.85
N LEU A 28 -21.82 -7.98 -10.20
CA LEU A 28 -21.49 -6.65 -10.74
C LEU A 28 -22.05 -6.46 -12.15
N GLU A 29 -22.00 -7.48 -13.00
CA GLU A 29 -22.61 -7.46 -14.34
C GLU A 29 -24.12 -7.26 -14.29
N ILE A 30 -24.82 -7.90 -13.33
CA ILE A 30 -26.26 -7.70 -13.09
C ILE A 30 -26.60 -6.26 -12.70
N LEU A 31 -25.67 -5.58 -12.02
CA LEU A 31 -25.82 -4.17 -11.62
C LEU A 31 -25.42 -3.19 -12.74
N ASP A 32 -25.27 -3.67 -13.97
CA ASP A 32 -24.80 -2.92 -15.15
C ASP A 32 -23.44 -2.21 -14.93
N LYS A 33 -22.64 -2.73 -14.00
CA LYS A 33 -21.27 -2.27 -13.75
C LYS A 33 -20.31 -3.18 -14.51
N LYS A 34 -20.16 -2.91 -15.80
CA LYS A 34 -19.18 -3.64 -16.64
C LYS A 34 -17.77 -3.49 -16.07
N ILE A 35 -17.05 -4.60 -16.05
CA ILE A 35 -15.64 -4.62 -15.68
C ILE A 35 -14.86 -3.95 -16.81
N ASP A 36 -14.36 -2.74 -16.53
CA ASP A 36 -13.40 -2.04 -17.39
C ASP A 36 -11.97 -2.52 -17.12
N ASP A 37 -11.01 -2.05 -17.93
CA ASP A 37 -9.59 -2.45 -17.80
C ASP A 37 -9.01 -2.16 -16.40
N PHE A 38 -9.51 -1.13 -15.73
CA PHE A 38 -9.08 -0.76 -14.39
C PHE A 38 -9.64 -1.71 -13.33
N SER A 39 -10.94 -2.00 -13.38
CA SER A 39 -11.60 -2.96 -12.50
C SER A 39 -11.03 -4.36 -12.69
N ASP A 40 -10.69 -4.74 -13.92
CA ASP A 40 -9.97 -5.99 -14.25
C ASP A 40 -8.65 -6.07 -13.48
N THR A 41 -7.83 -5.01 -13.58
CA THR A 41 -6.52 -4.91 -12.91
C THR A 41 -6.66 -4.92 -11.39
N LEU A 42 -7.64 -4.20 -10.83
CA LEU A 42 -7.89 -4.17 -9.39
C LEU A 42 -8.34 -5.54 -8.87
N ILE A 43 -9.30 -6.18 -9.53
CA ILE A 43 -9.81 -7.49 -9.11
C ILE A 43 -8.67 -8.52 -9.20
N LEU A 44 -7.86 -8.48 -10.26
CA LEU A 44 -6.66 -9.31 -10.39
C LEU A 44 -5.72 -9.13 -9.19
N TYR A 45 -5.39 -7.89 -8.82
CA TYR A 45 -4.52 -7.61 -7.67
C TYR A 45 -5.14 -8.11 -6.36
N VAL A 46 -6.44 -7.89 -6.15
CA VAL A 46 -7.15 -8.36 -4.95
C VAL A 46 -7.10 -9.88 -4.84
N ILE A 47 -7.28 -10.62 -5.95
CA ILE A 47 -7.15 -12.09 -5.95
C ILE A 47 -5.73 -12.50 -5.61
N LEU A 48 -4.71 -11.88 -6.23
CA LEU A 48 -3.32 -12.17 -5.92
C LEU A 48 -3.05 -11.99 -4.43
N GLN A 49 -3.51 -10.92 -3.79
CA GLN A 49 -3.33 -10.74 -2.34
C GLN A 49 -3.92 -11.87 -1.48
N LYS A 50 -4.92 -12.60 -2.00
CA LYS A 50 -5.60 -13.71 -1.31
C LYS A 50 -4.96 -15.08 -1.56
N LEU A 51 -4.08 -15.20 -2.54
CA LEU A 51 -3.34 -16.43 -2.84
C LEU A 51 -2.15 -16.63 -1.88
N ASP A 52 -1.84 -17.90 -1.63
CA ASP A 52 -0.63 -18.33 -0.93
C ASP A 52 0.63 -18.12 -1.79
N SER A 53 1.79 -17.99 -1.14
CA SER A 53 3.07 -17.70 -1.80
C SER A 53 3.46 -18.73 -2.88
N PRO A 54 3.30 -20.05 -2.68
CA PRO A 54 3.53 -21.03 -3.74
C PRO A 54 2.70 -20.78 -5.00
N THR A 55 1.39 -20.61 -4.87
CA THR A 55 0.48 -20.37 -6.01
C THR A 55 0.86 -19.09 -6.77
N LYS A 56 1.25 -18.02 -6.06
CA LYS A 56 1.76 -16.77 -6.68
C LYS A 56 3.00 -16.99 -7.53
N LEU A 57 3.98 -17.73 -7.01
CA LEU A 57 5.22 -18.01 -7.72
C LEU A 57 4.96 -18.83 -9.00
N TRP A 58 4.02 -19.77 -8.96
CA TRP A 58 3.63 -20.53 -10.15
C TRP A 58 2.96 -19.66 -11.22
N TRP A 59 2.14 -18.71 -10.79
CA TRP A 59 1.52 -17.73 -11.67
C TRP A 59 2.56 -16.82 -12.33
N GLU A 60 3.46 -16.23 -11.53
CA GLU A 60 4.53 -15.34 -12.01
C GLU A 60 5.44 -16.01 -13.06
N ARG A 61 5.64 -17.34 -12.96
CA ARG A 61 6.42 -18.11 -13.94
C ARG A 61 5.76 -18.24 -15.31
N GLN A 62 4.44 -18.10 -15.41
CA GLN A 62 3.71 -18.21 -16.67
C GLN A 62 3.58 -16.87 -17.41
N ILE A 63 3.77 -15.76 -16.70
CA ILE A 63 3.64 -14.42 -17.26
C ILE A 63 4.94 -14.05 -18.00
N LYS A 64 4.81 -13.49 -19.21
CA LYS A 64 5.95 -12.89 -19.92
C LYS A 64 6.31 -11.55 -19.28
N LYS A 65 7.61 -11.25 -19.19
CA LYS A 65 8.16 -10.12 -18.44
C LYS A 65 7.62 -8.73 -18.84
N ASP A 66 7.04 -8.59 -20.03
CA ASP A 66 6.64 -7.31 -20.63
C ASP A 66 5.13 -7.18 -20.92
N GLU A 67 4.29 -8.12 -20.47
CA GLU A 67 2.84 -8.10 -20.69
C GLU A 67 2.08 -7.94 -19.35
N ILE A 68 1.11 -7.02 -19.29
CA ILE A 68 0.21 -6.87 -18.14
C ILE A 68 -0.83 -7.99 -18.22
N PRO A 69 -0.84 -8.95 -17.26
CA PRO A 69 -1.77 -10.07 -17.31
C PRO A 69 -3.21 -9.62 -17.06
N LYS A 70 -4.16 -10.30 -17.69
CA LYS A 70 -5.60 -10.00 -17.55
C LYS A 70 -6.27 -10.91 -16.52
N LEU A 71 -7.37 -10.43 -15.90
CA LEU A 71 -8.11 -11.19 -14.89
C LEU A 71 -8.55 -12.58 -15.37
N ASN A 72 -9.01 -12.68 -16.62
CA ASN A 72 -9.44 -13.96 -17.18
C ASN A 72 -8.29 -14.97 -17.29
N GLU A 73 -7.07 -14.52 -17.59
CA GLU A 73 -5.88 -15.37 -17.64
C GLU A 73 -5.55 -15.93 -16.26
N LEU A 74 -5.62 -15.09 -15.22
CA LEU A 74 -5.44 -15.51 -13.83
C LEU A 74 -6.51 -16.54 -13.42
N ILE A 75 -7.78 -16.29 -13.75
CA ILE A 75 -8.88 -17.24 -13.44
C ILE A 75 -8.66 -18.58 -14.13
N GLN A 76 -8.25 -18.58 -15.40
CA GLN A 76 -7.94 -19.81 -16.14
C GLN A 76 -6.74 -20.55 -15.54
N PHE A 77 -5.67 -19.83 -15.17
CA PHE A 77 -4.54 -20.42 -14.47
C PHE A 77 -4.96 -21.10 -13.18
N LEU A 78 -5.72 -20.41 -12.31
CA LEU A 78 -6.15 -20.98 -11.02
C LEU A 78 -7.02 -22.24 -11.21
N LYS A 79 -7.89 -22.26 -12.22
CA LYS A 79 -8.66 -23.47 -12.59
C LYS A 79 -7.74 -24.61 -13.05
N ASN A 80 -6.70 -24.33 -13.85
CA ASN A 80 -5.75 -25.35 -14.29
C ASN A 80 -4.83 -25.81 -13.15
N TYR A 81 -4.45 -24.91 -12.25
CA TYR A 81 -3.62 -25.18 -11.08
C TYR A 81 -4.34 -26.12 -10.11
N THR A 82 -5.62 -25.86 -9.81
CA THR A 82 -6.44 -26.75 -8.96
C THR A 82 -6.58 -28.15 -9.55
N ARG A 83 -6.80 -28.27 -10.86
CA ARG A 83 -6.84 -29.57 -11.55
C ARG A 83 -5.50 -30.30 -11.45
N THR A 84 -4.38 -29.59 -11.57
CA THR A 84 -3.03 -30.17 -11.43
C THR A 84 -2.80 -30.68 -10.01
N LEU A 85 -3.22 -29.93 -8.99
CA LEU A 85 -3.15 -30.34 -7.58
C LEU A 85 -4.09 -31.50 -7.21
N GLN A 86 -5.24 -31.60 -7.88
CA GLN A 86 -6.16 -32.73 -7.70
C GLN A 86 -5.57 -34.00 -8.30
N ASN A 87 -4.94 -33.88 -9.47
CA ASN A 87 -4.30 -35.00 -10.15
C ASN A 87 -3.01 -35.47 -9.47
N SER A 88 -2.28 -34.57 -8.80
CA SER A 88 -1.05 -34.94 -8.06
C SER A 88 -1.33 -35.78 -6.80
N LYS A 89 -2.55 -35.76 -6.26
CA LYS A 89 -2.95 -36.62 -5.13
C LYS A 89 -3.20 -38.10 -5.49
N ILE A 90 -3.22 -38.46 -6.77
CA ILE A 90 -3.53 -39.83 -7.24
C ILE A 90 -2.26 -40.71 -7.43
N SER A 91 -1.05 -40.19 -7.20
CA SER A 91 0.17 -41.01 -7.28
C SER A 91 1.06 -40.81 -6.05
N GLY A 92 0.89 -41.70 -5.07
CA GLY A 92 1.84 -41.82 -3.96
C GLY A 92 1.32 -42.37 -2.63
N SER A 93 0.53 -43.45 -2.64
CA SER A 93 0.39 -44.28 -1.43
C SER A 93 1.60 -45.22 -1.31
N LYS A 94 2.62 -44.82 -0.55
CA LYS A 94 3.41 -45.76 0.25
C LYS A 94 3.73 -45.11 1.59
N GLU A 95 3.21 -45.74 2.63
CA GLU A 95 3.44 -45.44 4.03
C GLU A 95 4.94 -45.34 4.32
N ALA A 96 5.35 -44.23 4.92
CA ALA A 96 6.58 -44.14 5.68
C ALA A 96 6.17 -43.72 7.10
N THR A 97 6.22 -44.68 8.01
CA THR A 97 6.02 -44.50 9.45
C THR A 97 7.12 -43.60 9.99
N ALA A 98 6.78 -42.33 10.27
CA ALA A 98 7.66 -41.40 10.95
C ALA A 98 7.50 -41.54 12.47
N PHE A 99 8.62 -41.88 13.12
CA PHE A 99 8.81 -41.90 14.57
C PHE A 99 8.38 -40.57 15.23
N ILE A 100 7.55 -40.67 16.26
CA ILE A 100 7.20 -39.57 17.17
C ILE A 100 8.00 -39.75 18.47
N PRO A 101 8.88 -38.83 18.87
CA PRO A 101 9.29 -38.69 20.26
C PRO A 101 8.29 -37.79 20.99
N LYS A 102 7.82 -38.31 22.12
CA LYS A 102 6.84 -37.74 23.05
C LYS A 102 7.53 -36.78 24.03
N VAL A 103 7.08 -35.53 24.13
CA VAL A 103 7.38 -34.60 25.24
C VAL A 103 6.12 -33.76 25.49
N GLN A 104 5.24 -34.19 26.40
CA GLN A 104 5.04 -33.68 27.77
C GLN A 104 4.62 -32.21 27.86
N GLU A 105 3.32 -32.00 28.09
CA GLU A 105 2.69 -30.77 28.58
C GLU A 105 3.04 -30.49 30.05
N ILE A 106 2.80 -29.23 30.50
CA ILE A 106 2.33 -28.73 31.82
C ILE A 106 2.92 -27.30 32.05
N PRO A 107 2.24 -26.30 32.67
CA PRO A 107 0.92 -25.71 32.44
C PRO A 107 0.97 -24.14 32.35
N ASN A 108 -0.19 -23.50 32.17
CA ASN A 108 -0.37 -22.05 32.23
C ASN A 108 -0.19 -21.43 33.63
N SER A 109 0.41 -20.24 33.68
CA SER A 109 0.00 -19.00 34.36
C SER A 109 1.27 -18.20 34.69
N ILE A 110 1.33 -16.89 34.46
CA ILE A 110 0.96 -15.87 35.45
C ILE A 110 0.59 -14.60 34.68
N ALA A 111 -0.63 -14.12 34.91
CA ALA A 111 -1.01 -12.74 34.69
C ALA A 111 -0.38 -11.89 35.80
N ASN A 112 0.15 -10.71 35.45
CA ASN A 112 -0.02 -9.52 36.27
C ASN A 112 0.29 -8.23 35.47
N SER A 113 -0.69 -7.34 35.59
CA SER A 113 -0.76 -5.89 35.42
C SER A 113 0.52 -5.07 35.20
N LEU A 114 0.40 -4.03 34.36
CA LEU A 114 0.74 -2.64 34.71
C LEU A 114 0.07 -1.66 33.70
N GLU A 115 -0.35 -0.53 34.25
CA GLU A 115 -1.22 0.52 33.70
C GLU A 115 -0.57 1.44 32.62
N PRO A 116 -1.36 2.32 31.95
CA PRO A 116 -1.01 2.87 30.65
C PRO A 116 0.00 4.01 30.79
N THR A 117 1.09 3.93 30.03
CA THR A 117 1.99 5.06 29.83
C THR A 117 1.89 5.56 28.40
N THR A 118 1.64 6.86 28.35
CA THR A 118 1.52 7.70 27.17
C THR A 118 2.77 7.69 26.29
N SER A 119 2.51 7.85 24.99
CA SER A 119 3.42 8.38 23.96
C SER A 119 4.45 7.40 23.40
N THR A 120 4.32 7.01 22.12
CA THR A 120 5.15 7.58 21.03
C THR A 120 4.54 7.21 19.66
N VAL A 121 4.38 8.24 18.83
CA VAL A 121 4.22 8.33 17.37
C VAL A 121 4.18 7.02 16.55
N CYS A 122 3.21 6.95 15.64
CA CYS A 122 3.19 6.03 14.52
C CYS A 122 4.30 6.39 13.51
N ALA A 123 5.53 6.01 13.83
CA ALA A 123 6.51 5.64 12.83
C ALA A 123 6.39 4.12 12.65
N LEU A 124 6.34 3.64 11.41
CA LEU A 124 6.70 2.24 11.15
C LEU A 124 8.21 2.10 11.40
N SER A 125 8.62 2.14 12.66
CA SER A 125 9.89 1.60 13.13
C SER A 125 9.58 0.22 13.69
N SER A 126 9.64 -0.80 12.84
CA SER A 126 9.95 -2.14 13.33
C SER A 126 11.40 -2.16 13.82
N TYR A 127 11.67 -1.49 14.95
CA TYR A 127 12.91 -1.67 15.69
C TYR A 127 12.61 -2.52 16.92
N ASN A 128 12.68 -3.84 16.71
CA ASN A 128 13.12 -4.81 17.70
C ASN A 128 13.32 -6.15 16.99
N ALA A 129 14.52 -6.37 16.45
CA ALA A 129 15.00 -7.70 16.17
C ALA A 129 16.53 -7.70 16.22
N TYR A 130 17.05 -8.25 17.33
CA TYR A 130 18.39 -8.83 17.43
C TYR A 130 18.84 -9.42 16.07
N ASN A 131 20.00 -8.98 15.56
CA ASN A 131 20.79 -9.61 14.49
C ASN A 131 20.05 -10.06 13.21
N SER A 132 19.09 -9.28 12.69
CA SER A 132 18.56 -9.48 11.34
C SER A 132 19.00 -8.36 10.39
N LYS A 133 19.34 -8.71 9.13
CA LYS A 133 19.73 -7.77 8.08
C LYS A 133 18.76 -6.58 8.07
N GLN A 134 19.27 -5.37 8.31
CA GLN A 134 18.45 -4.17 8.40
C GLN A 134 17.70 -3.92 7.09
N ALA A 135 16.40 -4.22 7.06
CA ALA A 135 15.55 -3.94 5.92
C ALA A 135 15.30 -2.43 5.85
N HIS A 136 15.80 -1.77 4.81
CA HIS A 136 15.49 -0.37 4.55
C HIS A 136 14.11 -0.27 3.92
N ILE A 137 13.13 0.25 4.65
CA ILE A 137 11.78 0.50 4.14
C ILE A 137 11.77 1.86 3.44
N LEU A 138 11.38 1.87 2.17
CA LEU A 138 11.17 3.09 1.38
C LEU A 138 9.68 3.39 1.29
N LEU A 139 9.33 4.66 1.48
CA LEU A 139 7.97 5.15 1.30
C LEU A 139 7.87 5.93 -0.02
N CYS A 140 6.69 5.89 -0.63
CA CYS A 140 6.38 6.56 -1.88
C CYS A 140 6.41 8.09 -1.70
N THR A 141 7.57 8.69 -1.90
CA THR A 141 7.78 10.13 -1.79
C THR A 141 8.01 10.74 -3.16
N ALA A 142 7.59 11.99 -3.33
CA ALA A 142 7.75 12.74 -4.56
C ALA A 142 8.10 14.20 -4.28
N LEU A 143 8.93 14.79 -5.12
CA LEU A 143 9.02 16.24 -5.24
C LEU A 143 7.97 16.70 -6.25
N ILE A 144 7.16 17.66 -5.81
CA ILE A 144 6.14 18.32 -6.63
C ILE A 144 6.37 19.83 -6.63
N ARG A 145 5.86 20.51 -7.66
CA ARG A 145 5.85 21.96 -7.77
C ARG A 145 4.44 22.45 -7.53
N VAL A 146 4.22 23.13 -6.40
CA VAL A 146 2.91 23.67 -6.00
C VAL A 146 2.84 25.14 -6.34
N ARG A 147 1.72 25.58 -6.91
CA ARG A 147 1.46 26.99 -7.21
C ARG A 147 1.19 27.77 -5.93
N SER A 148 1.99 28.81 -5.68
CA SER A 148 1.79 29.76 -4.58
C SER A 148 0.70 30.79 -4.91
N SER A 149 0.27 31.57 -3.93
CA SER A 149 -0.65 32.70 -4.16
C SER A 149 -0.06 33.78 -5.07
N LYS A 150 1.26 33.85 -5.19
CA LYS A 150 1.99 34.73 -6.13
C LYS A 150 2.14 34.13 -7.53
N GLN A 151 1.48 33.00 -7.83
CA GLN A 151 1.59 32.26 -9.09
C GLN A 151 2.98 31.64 -9.36
N GLU A 152 3.83 31.55 -8.33
CA GLU A 152 5.14 30.93 -8.43
C GLU A 152 5.05 29.43 -8.15
N LEU A 153 5.84 28.63 -8.86
CA LEU A 153 5.94 27.18 -8.61
C LEU A 153 7.00 26.90 -7.54
N VAL A 154 6.55 26.49 -6.35
CA VAL A 154 7.41 26.19 -5.21
C VAL A 154 7.55 24.69 -5.05
N LYS A 155 8.79 24.22 -4.89
CA LYS A 155 9.04 22.79 -4.61
C LYS A 155 8.59 22.43 -3.21
N CYS A 156 7.80 21.36 -3.13
CA CYS A 156 7.31 20.73 -1.91
C CYS A 156 7.58 19.24 -1.99
N ARG A 157 7.93 18.64 -0.85
CA ARG A 157 8.10 17.20 -0.76
C ARG A 157 6.81 16.57 -0.27
N SER A 158 6.25 15.67 -1.07
CA SER A 158 5.01 14.99 -0.77
C SER A 158 5.22 13.51 -0.44
N LEU A 159 4.40 12.98 0.47
CA LEU A 159 4.20 11.56 0.68
C LEU A 159 2.91 11.13 -0.02
N PHE A 160 2.98 10.07 -0.80
CA PHE A 160 1.82 9.45 -1.40
C PHE A 160 1.31 8.32 -0.52
N ASP A 161 0.09 8.45 -0.02
CA ASP A 161 -0.47 7.54 0.96
C ASP A 161 -1.89 7.10 0.58
N THR A 162 -2.00 5.87 0.07
CA THR A 162 -3.27 5.23 -0.26
C THR A 162 -4.10 4.87 0.99
N GLY A 163 -3.50 4.89 2.19
CA GLY A 163 -4.21 4.70 3.45
C GLY A 163 -5.04 5.91 3.87
N SER A 164 -4.81 7.07 3.25
CA SER A 164 -5.50 8.33 3.56
C SER A 164 -6.59 8.65 2.55
N GLN A 165 -7.81 8.91 3.03
CA GLN A 165 -8.96 9.26 2.17
C GLN A 165 -8.89 10.69 1.59
N ARG A 166 -8.16 11.58 2.26
CA ARG A 166 -8.01 13.00 1.92
C ARG A 166 -6.54 13.36 1.87
N SER A 167 -6.23 14.49 1.24
CA SER A 167 -4.90 15.06 1.23
C SER A 167 -4.72 16.04 2.41
N PHE A 168 -3.49 16.20 2.87
CA PHE A 168 -3.12 17.06 3.99
C PHE A 168 -1.90 17.91 3.65
N ILE A 169 -1.81 19.09 4.22
CA ILE A 169 -0.67 20.00 4.09
C ILE A 169 -0.25 20.51 5.47
N SER A 170 1.05 20.63 5.70
CA SER A 170 1.55 21.23 6.94
C SER A 170 1.21 22.72 6.99
N ASN A 171 0.94 23.24 8.19
CA ASN A 171 0.69 24.66 8.41
C ASN A 171 1.88 25.53 7.94
N GLU A 172 3.10 25.03 8.14
CA GLU A 172 4.32 25.66 7.63
C GLU A 172 4.31 25.78 6.10
N CYS A 173 3.98 24.70 5.39
CA CYS A 173 3.94 24.69 3.92
C CYS A 173 2.80 25.58 3.38
N ALA A 174 1.61 25.53 3.99
CA ALA A 174 0.50 26.38 3.60
C ALA A 174 0.85 27.88 3.72
N LYS A 175 1.52 28.26 4.82
CA LYS A 175 2.04 29.63 5.04
C LYS A 175 3.14 29.99 4.04
N LYS A 176 4.11 29.08 3.81
CA LYS A 176 5.19 29.26 2.83
C LYS A 176 4.65 29.54 1.43
N LEU A 177 3.59 28.84 1.03
CA LEU A 177 2.91 29.01 -0.26
C LEU A 177 1.96 30.23 -0.29
N GLY A 178 1.66 30.81 0.87
CA GLY A 178 0.73 31.91 1.01
C GLY A 178 -0.70 31.56 0.61
N LEU A 179 -1.12 30.31 0.79
CA LEU A 179 -2.45 29.83 0.38
C LEU A 179 -3.55 30.38 1.30
N THR A 180 -4.71 30.70 0.71
CA THR A 180 -5.89 31.07 1.48
C THR A 180 -6.49 29.85 2.16
N ILE A 181 -6.50 29.85 3.49
CA ILE A 181 -7.12 28.81 4.30
C ILE A 181 -8.61 29.11 4.39
N ARG A 182 -9.44 28.21 3.87
CA ARG A 182 -10.90 28.28 3.99
C ARG A 182 -11.29 27.79 5.38
N ASP A 183 -12.26 28.47 6.00
CA ASP A 183 -12.80 28.11 7.31
C ASP A 183 -13.67 26.84 7.20
N ARG A 184 -12.98 25.71 7.13
CA ARG A 184 -13.54 24.37 7.01
C ARG A 184 -12.63 23.39 7.72
N SER A 185 -12.89 23.20 9.00
CA SER A 185 -12.19 22.23 9.81
C SER A 185 -12.89 20.87 9.77
N ALA A 186 -12.12 19.80 9.84
CA ALA A 186 -12.60 18.44 9.97
C ALA A 186 -11.83 17.72 11.08
N THR A 187 -12.54 16.83 11.78
CA THR A 187 -11.90 15.85 12.66
C THR A 187 -11.27 14.76 11.80
N ILE A 188 -9.98 14.54 12.00
CA ILE A 188 -9.18 13.55 11.31
C ILE A 188 -8.99 12.39 12.27
N SER A 189 -9.60 11.25 11.96
CA SER A 189 -9.40 9.99 12.68
C SER A 189 -8.13 9.31 12.19
N CYS A 190 -7.24 8.98 13.11
CA CYS A 190 -5.98 8.31 12.84
C CYS A 190 -6.05 6.84 13.26
N LEU A 191 -4.93 6.13 13.21
CA LEU A 191 -4.84 4.74 13.68
C LEU A 191 -5.22 4.66 15.17
N GLY A 192 -6.11 3.72 15.51
CA GLY A 192 -6.61 3.53 16.87
C GLY A 192 -7.66 4.58 17.27
N SER A 193 -7.62 5.02 18.52
CA SER A 193 -8.54 6.03 19.07
C SER A 193 -8.02 7.47 18.95
N PHE A 194 -6.93 7.69 18.21
CA PHE A 194 -6.35 9.02 18.04
C PHE A 194 -7.13 9.84 17.01
N SER A 195 -7.38 11.11 17.34
CA SER A 195 -7.93 12.07 16.40
C SER A 195 -7.26 13.44 16.56
N THR A 196 -7.28 14.22 15.49
CA THR A 196 -6.84 15.61 15.47
C THR A 196 -7.83 16.46 14.69
N VAL A 197 -7.75 17.78 14.79
CA VAL A 197 -8.62 18.71 14.06
C VAL A 197 -7.77 19.51 13.10
N SER A 198 -8.19 19.58 11.83
CA SER A 198 -7.53 20.43 10.85
C SER A 198 -7.77 21.91 11.13
N ASN A 199 -6.82 22.77 10.77
CA ASN A 199 -6.91 24.22 10.89
C ASN A 199 -7.62 24.90 9.71
N GLY A 200 -8.42 24.15 8.95
CA GLY A 200 -9.07 24.59 7.72
C GLY A 200 -8.70 23.74 6.51
N GLU A 201 -9.13 24.16 5.33
CA GLU A 201 -8.87 23.48 4.06
C GLU A 201 -8.30 24.49 3.04
N VAL A 202 -7.31 24.06 2.24
CA VAL A 202 -6.76 24.85 1.13
C VAL A 202 -7.01 24.15 -0.19
N ASP A 203 -7.00 24.91 -1.28
CA ASP A 203 -6.95 24.37 -2.62
C ASP A 203 -5.49 24.35 -3.11
N LEU A 204 -5.06 23.20 -3.61
CA LEU A 204 -3.75 22.96 -4.16
C LEU A 204 -3.87 22.82 -5.66
N VAL A 205 -2.99 23.50 -6.39
CA VAL A 205 -2.69 23.15 -7.78
C VAL A 205 -1.21 22.88 -7.88
N PHE A 206 -0.87 21.70 -8.38
CA PHE A 206 0.52 21.27 -8.46
C PHE A 206 0.80 20.49 -9.73
N THR A 207 2.09 20.36 -10.03
CA THR A 207 2.61 19.58 -11.14
C THR A 207 3.83 18.79 -10.69
N SER A 208 4.29 17.88 -11.54
CA SER A 208 5.55 17.16 -11.34
C SER A 208 6.72 18.13 -11.19
N HIS A 209 7.76 17.72 -10.46
CA HIS A 209 9.02 18.46 -10.49
C HIS A 209 9.78 18.30 -11.82
N PHE A 210 9.40 17.31 -12.64
CA PHE A 210 9.82 17.23 -14.03
C PHE A 210 9.06 18.25 -14.88
N GLU A 211 9.61 18.59 -16.04
CA GLU A 211 8.86 19.37 -17.03
C GLU A 211 7.64 18.58 -17.50
N SER A 212 6.46 19.17 -17.31
CA SER A 212 5.17 18.61 -17.64
C SER A 212 4.13 19.73 -17.68
N ASP A 213 3.20 19.64 -18.64
CA ASP A 213 2.05 20.53 -18.75
C ASP A 213 0.87 20.07 -17.86
N LEU A 214 0.94 18.86 -17.32
CA LEU A 214 -0.08 18.31 -16.44
C LEU A 214 -0.20 19.16 -15.18
N GLN A 215 -1.42 19.57 -14.86
CA GLN A 215 -1.76 20.22 -13.61
C GLN A 215 -2.83 19.43 -12.88
N ILE A 216 -2.55 19.13 -11.62
CA ILE A 216 -3.46 18.40 -10.74
C ILE A 216 -3.97 19.38 -9.70
N SER A 217 -5.30 19.43 -9.57
CA SER A 217 -6.00 20.23 -8.58
C SER A 217 -6.63 19.33 -7.53
N THR A 218 -6.47 19.67 -6.25
CA THR A 218 -7.10 18.98 -5.13
C THR A 218 -7.31 19.93 -3.96
N SER A 219 -8.23 19.61 -3.06
CA SER A 219 -8.23 20.23 -1.73
C SER A 219 -7.34 19.43 -0.76
N ALA A 220 -6.80 20.11 0.25
CA ALA A 220 -6.04 19.50 1.33
C ALA A 220 -6.35 20.16 2.67
N PHE A 221 -6.51 19.35 3.72
CA PHE A 221 -6.70 19.87 5.07
C PHE A 221 -5.38 20.35 5.66
N VAL A 222 -5.40 21.52 6.30
CA VAL A 222 -4.22 22.09 6.96
C VAL A 222 -4.07 21.46 8.33
N ILE A 223 -2.92 20.87 8.62
CA ILE A 223 -2.59 20.28 9.92
C ILE A 223 -1.27 20.83 10.44
N GLU A 224 -1.04 20.76 11.74
CA GLU A 224 0.21 21.27 12.34
C GLU A 224 1.44 20.62 11.69
N LYS A 225 1.43 19.30 11.57
CA LYS A 225 2.51 18.50 11.00
C LYS A 225 1.93 17.28 10.29
N VAL A 226 2.46 16.95 9.11
CA VAL A 226 2.01 15.78 8.33
C VAL A 226 2.51 14.48 8.93
N THR A 227 3.82 14.39 9.17
CA THR A 227 4.49 13.23 9.76
C THR A 227 5.87 13.64 10.25
N ASP A 228 6.55 12.76 10.98
CA ASP A 228 7.99 12.87 11.23
C ASP A 228 8.80 12.79 9.93
N LYS A 229 10.12 12.98 10.05
CA LYS A 229 11.01 12.90 8.89
C LYS A 229 10.91 11.53 8.23
N ILE A 230 10.90 11.52 6.90
CA ILE A 230 10.91 10.31 6.10
C ILE A 230 12.14 10.31 5.19
N PRO A 231 12.99 9.27 5.22
CA PRO A 231 13.09 8.28 6.30
C PRO A 231 13.41 8.94 7.65
N HIS A 232 13.10 8.27 8.76
CA HIS A 232 13.43 8.81 10.09
C HIS A 232 14.95 9.06 10.23
N VAL A 233 15.75 8.11 9.75
CA VAL A 233 17.21 8.22 9.64
C VAL A 233 17.59 8.13 8.16
N SER A 234 18.52 8.99 7.71
CA SER A 234 19.01 8.93 6.34
C SER A 234 19.60 7.56 6.02
N LEU A 235 19.25 7.03 4.86
CA LEU A 235 19.79 5.78 4.35
C LEU A 235 21.20 6.00 3.79
N PRO A 236 22.03 4.94 3.74
CA PRO A 236 23.32 4.98 3.06
C PRO A 236 23.19 5.46 1.60
N ALA A 237 24.02 6.42 1.21
CA ALA A 237 23.95 7.04 -0.13
C ALA A 237 24.17 6.04 -1.28
N ASN A 238 24.82 4.90 -1.01
CA ASN A 238 25.02 3.85 -2.01
C ASN A 238 23.70 3.21 -2.49
N ILE A 239 22.60 3.38 -1.77
CA ILE A 239 21.28 2.93 -2.22
C ILE A 239 20.84 3.66 -3.49
N CYS A 240 21.30 4.90 -3.71
CA CYS A 240 20.99 5.66 -4.92
C CYS A 240 21.49 4.96 -6.17
N TYR A 241 22.66 4.30 -6.11
CA TYR A 241 23.23 3.59 -7.25
C TYR A 241 22.32 2.47 -7.79
N LYS A 242 21.44 1.92 -6.94
CA LYS A 242 20.48 0.87 -7.35
C LYS A 242 19.34 1.39 -8.23
N PHE A 243 19.18 2.70 -8.34
CA PHE A 243 18.08 3.35 -9.04
C PHE A 243 18.56 4.43 -10.03
N ASN A 244 19.84 4.39 -10.40
CA ASN A 244 20.45 5.40 -11.28
C ASN A 244 19.89 5.36 -12.72
N ASP A 245 19.26 4.26 -13.10
CA ASP A 245 18.56 4.05 -14.37
C ASP A 245 17.14 4.61 -14.37
N LEU A 246 16.62 5.05 -13.21
CA LEU A 246 15.26 5.56 -13.06
C LEU A 246 15.21 7.07 -12.90
N ARG A 247 14.19 7.69 -13.50
CA ARG A 247 13.80 9.06 -13.19
C ARG A 247 12.94 9.08 -11.93
N LEU A 248 13.57 9.38 -10.80
CA LEU A 248 12.91 9.29 -9.50
C LEU A 248 11.99 10.47 -9.22
N ALA A 249 10.77 10.18 -8.76
CA ALA A 249 9.81 11.18 -8.30
C ALA A 249 10.37 12.01 -7.12
N ASP A 250 11.16 11.39 -6.23
CA ASP A 250 11.96 12.05 -5.20
C ASP A 250 13.43 11.61 -5.30
N PRO A 251 14.31 12.40 -5.94
CA PRO A 251 15.75 12.13 -5.98
C PRO A 251 16.42 12.12 -4.59
N SER A 252 15.78 12.72 -3.59
CA SER A 252 16.24 12.80 -2.21
C SER A 252 15.58 11.78 -1.27
N PHE A 253 14.94 10.73 -1.80
CA PHE A 253 14.21 9.71 -1.02
C PHE A 253 15.02 9.09 0.13
N HIS A 254 16.35 9.02 0.00
CA HIS A 254 17.27 8.45 0.98
C HIS A 254 17.60 9.41 2.14
N LYS A 255 17.32 10.71 2.02
CA LYS A 255 17.67 11.72 3.02
C LYS A 255 16.51 11.93 3.99
N SER A 256 16.81 11.85 5.29
CA SER A 256 15.84 12.19 6.35
C SER A 256 15.45 13.67 6.24
N ALA A 257 14.19 13.90 5.87
CA ALA A 257 13.63 15.23 5.70
C ALA A 257 12.13 15.23 5.98
N ASN A 258 11.59 16.42 6.27
CA ASN A 258 10.16 16.60 6.51
C ASN A 258 9.35 16.33 5.24
N ILE A 259 8.07 16.02 5.44
CA ILE A 259 7.05 15.97 4.39
C ILE A 259 6.16 17.20 4.53
N ASP A 260 6.00 17.93 3.44
CA ASP A 260 5.19 19.13 3.37
C ASP A 260 3.71 18.80 3.15
N ILE A 261 3.43 17.78 2.32
CA ILE A 261 2.10 17.42 1.83
C ILE A 261 1.93 15.91 1.86
N LEU A 262 0.80 15.42 2.36
CA LEU A 262 0.38 14.03 2.17
C LEU A 262 -0.74 14.00 1.12
N LEU A 263 -0.52 13.25 0.05
CA LEU A 263 -1.45 13.06 -1.04
C LEU A 263 -2.21 11.76 -0.83
N GLY A 264 -3.51 11.89 -0.55
CA GLY A 264 -4.40 10.76 -0.29
C GLY A 264 -4.90 10.09 -1.58
N VAL A 265 -5.74 9.05 -1.41
CA VAL A 265 -6.34 8.30 -2.52
C VAL A 265 -7.20 9.19 -3.44
N ASN A 266 -7.66 10.34 -2.96
CA ASN A 266 -8.46 11.29 -3.72
C ASN A 266 -7.73 11.91 -4.92
N VAL A 267 -6.40 11.80 -4.99
CA VAL A 267 -5.58 12.23 -6.15
C VAL A 267 -4.89 11.07 -6.85
N PHE A 268 -5.08 9.83 -6.38
CA PHE A 268 -4.32 8.66 -6.81
C PHE A 268 -4.42 8.40 -8.32
N LEU A 269 -5.64 8.39 -8.86
CA LEU A 269 -5.86 8.09 -10.27
C LEU A 269 -5.25 9.15 -11.20
N ASN A 270 -5.35 10.43 -10.82
CA ASN A 270 -4.77 11.53 -11.59
C ASN A 270 -3.23 11.47 -11.61
N LEU A 271 -2.61 10.80 -10.64
CA LEU A 271 -1.15 10.69 -10.56
C LEU A 271 -0.62 9.47 -11.33
N ILE A 272 -1.39 8.38 -11.40
CA ILE A 272 -0.97 7.16 -12.09
C ILE A 272 -1.24 7.23 -13.60
N ASN A 273 -2.29 7.95 -14.01
CA ASN A 273 -2.66 8.04 -15.42
C ASN A 273 -1.79 9.03 -16.22
N GLY A 274 -0.90 9.79 -15.56
CA GLY A 274 -0.11 10.85 -16.18
C GLY A 274 -0.97 12.04 -16.58
#